data_AF-A0A927GXL3-F1
#
_entry.id   AF-A0A927GXL3-F1
#
_cell.length_a   1.000
_cell.length_b   1.000
_cell.length_c   1.000
_cell.angle_alpha   90.00
_cell.angle_beta   90.00
_cell.angle_gamma   90.00
#
_symmetry.space_group_name_H-M   'P 1'
#
loop_
_entity.id
_entity.type
_entity.pdbx_description
1 polymer ?
#
loop_
_entity_poly.entity_id
_entity_poly.type
_entity_poly.pdbx_seq_one_letter_code
_entity_poly.pdbx_strand_id
1 'polypeptide(L)'
;MAQRDKAIIYVDMDHVLCDYQDGFSRQKAMFPDLEFPQSQPGLYIGLNPLPGAIETYRWLNDHPNTNVYILLAPSVRNSHCYSEKRDWVEKHLGISVVQNLIITPHKNLNKGHYLIDDMASGKGQDRFEGSLIHFGSDLFPDWASVRAFFEEALHPDGSPPKAGPWDAFFNSELRVTEDFGLNQEDRDW
;
A
#
# COMPACT_ATOMS: atom_id res chain seq x y z
N MET A 1 26.07 -11.92 -17.30
CA MET A 1 25.33 -10.65 -17.44
C MET A 1 25.12 -10.12 -16.03
N ALA A 2 25.42 -8.85 -15.77
CA ALA A 2 25.18 -8.27 -14.44
C ALA A 2 23.68 -8.34 -14.15
N GLN A 3 23.30 -8.97 -13.04
CA GLN A 3 21.92 -9.02 -12.60
C GLN A 3 21.51 -7.58 -12.26
N ARG A 4 20.53 -7.03 -12.97
CA ARG A 4 19.91 -5.76 -12.56
C ARG A 4 19.27 -6.01 -11.19
N ASP A 5 19.53 -5.11 -10.25
CA ASP A 5 18.87 -5.18 -8.95
C ASP A 5 17.36 -5.03 -9.16
N LYS A 6 16.59 -5.92 -8.54
CA LYS A 6 15.13 -5.92 -8.65
C LYS A 6 14.55 -4.73 -7.88
N ALA A 7 13.52 -4.10 -8.45
CA ALA A 7 12.79 -3.04 -7.77
C ALA A 7 12.02 -3.60 -6.56
N ILE A 8 12.40 -3.14 -5.38
CA ILE A 8 11.65 -3.37 -4.13
C ILE A 8 10.43 -2.43 -4.11
N ILE A 9 9.24 -3.01 -4.08
CA ILE A 9 7.96 -2.31 -4.08
C ILE A 9 7.19 -2.71 -2.82
N TYR A 10 6.78 -1.70 -2.04
CA TYR A 10 5.88 -1.86 -0.91
C TYR A 10 4.46 -1.50 -1.31
N VAL A 11 3.49 -2.26 -0.80
CA VAL A 11 2.05 -2.06 -1.06
C VAL A 11 1.31 -2.00 0.27
N ASP A 12 0.61 -0.90 0.52
CA ASP A 12 -0.28 -0.77 1.68
C ASP A 12 -1.54 -1.66 1.54
N MET A 13 -2.28 -1.85 2.63
CA MET A 13 -3.51 -2.63 2.63
C MET A 13 -4.78 -1.76 2.61
N ASP A 14 -5.00 -0.94 3.64
CA ASP A 14 -6.31 -0.30 3.80
C ASP A 14 -6.44 0.80 2.75
N HIS A 15 -7.59 0.88 2.07
CA HIS A 15 -7.80 1.79 0.93
C HIS A 15 -6.88 1.59 -0.28
N VAL A 16 -5.99 0.59 -0.26
CA VAL A 16 -5.09 0.23 -1.37
C VAL A 16 -5.36 -1.19 -1.88
N LEU A 17 -5.11 -2.23 -1.07
CA LEU A 17 -5.48 -3.60 -1.45
C LEU A 17 -6.92 -3.93 -1.12
N CYS A 18 -7.47 -3.35 -0.06
CA CYS A 18 -8.80 -3.65 0.45
C CYS A 18 -9.65 -2.41 0.75
N ASP A 19 -10.97 -2.59 0.60
CA ASP A 19 -11.97 -1.56 0.81
C ASP A 19 -12.28 -1.42 2.30
N TYR A 20 -11.45 -0.64 2.97
CA TYR A 20 -11.63 -0.32 4.39
C TYR A 20 -12.92 0.47 4.65
N GLN A 21 -13.29 1.40 3.75
CA GLN A 21 -14.49 2.23 3.92
C GLN A 21 -15.77 1.39 3.98
N ASP A 22 -15.91 0.42 3.08
CA ASP A 22 -17.03 -0.53 3.06
C ASP A 22 -17.05 -1.39 4.33
N GLY A 23 -15.90 -1.90 4.74
CA GLY A 23 -15.74 -2.66 5.99
C GLY A 23 -16.13 -1.87 7.24
N PHE A 24 -15.60 -0.66 7.38
CA PHE A 24 -15.91 0.26 8.47
C PHE A 24 -17.40 0.57 8.52
N SER A 25 -18.01 0.87 7.37
CA SER A 25 -19.44 1.18 7.28
C SER A 25 -20.31 0.01 7.74
N ARG A 26 -19.94 -1.24 7.38
CA ARG A 26 -20.62 -2.44 7.90
C ARG A 26 -20.48 -2.57 9.42
N GLN A 27 -19.28 -2.37 9.96
CA GLN A 27 -19.07 -2.47 11.40
C GLN A 27 -19.83 -1.38 12.16
N LYS A 28 -19.84 -0.14 11.66
CA LYS A 28 -20.60 0.95 12.26
C LYS A 28 -22.11 0.68 12.24
N ALA A 29 -22.62 0.03 11.20
CA ALA A 29 -24.02 -0.38 11.14
C ALA A 29 -24.37 -1.49 12.16
N MET A 30 -23.44 -2.41 12.45
CA MET A 30 -23.62 -3.45 13.46
C MET A 30 -23.46 -2.92 14.89
N PHE A 31 -22.60 -1.92 15.07
CA PHE A 31 -22.27 -1.33 16.37
C PHE A 31 -22.42 0.20 16.37
N PRO A 32 -23.65 0.73 16.21
CA PRO A 32 -23.87 2.17 16.03
C PRO A 32 -23.42 3.01 17.23
N ASP A 33 -23.52 2.47 18.44
CA ASP A 33 -23.18 3.16 19.69
C ASP A 33 -21.69 3.08 20.06
N LEU A 34 -20.91 2.27 19.34
CA LEU A 34 -19.46 2.25 19.54
C LEU A 34 -18.83 3.47 18.88
N GLU A 35 -18.01 4.19 19.65
CA GLU A 35 -17.16 5.28 19.17
C GLU A 35 -16.16 4.75 18.13
N PHE A 36 -15.57 3.58 18.41
CA PHE A 36 -14.55 2.93 17.57
C PHE A 36 -15.02 1.54 17.09
N PRO A 37 -15.92 1.46 16.10
CA PRO A 37 -16.45 0.18 15.60
C PRO A 37 -15.35 -0.73 15.01
N GLN A 38 -14.24 -0.15 14.51
CA GLN A 38 -13.08 -0.88 14.02
C GLN A 38 -12.28 -1.62 15.10
N SER A 39 -12.55 -1.35 16.37
CA SER A 39 -11.96 -2.10 17.48
C SER A 39 -12.48 -3.53 17.60
N GLN A 40 -13.60 -3.84 16.93
CA GLN A 40 -14.25 -5.14 17.03
C GLN A 40 -13.55 -6.20 16.16
N PRO A 41 -13.44 -7.45 16.64
CA PRO A 41 -13.00 -8.56 15.81
C PRO A 41 -13.89 -8.71 14.56
N GLY A 42 -13.28 -9.15 13.46
CA GLY A 42 -13.95 -9.47 12.20
C GLY A 42 -13.95 -8.35 11.17
N LEU A 43 -13.51 -7.12 11.52
CA LEU A 43 -13.42 -6.03 10.54
C LEU A 43 -12.43 -6.38 9.42
N TYR A 44 -11.17 -6.66 9.77
CA TYR A 44 -10.07 -6.65 8.81
C TYR A 44 -10.08 -7.90 7.92
N ILE A 45 -10.39 -9.07 8.50
CA ILE A 45 -10.54 -10.32 7.73
C ILE A 45 -11.76 -10.30 6.81
N GLY A 46 -12.74 -9.44 7.11
CA GLY A 46 -13.97 -9.26 6.36
C GLY A 46 -13.88 -8.22 5.23
N LEU A 47 -12.75 -7.55 5.03
CA LEU A 47 -12.60 -6.52 3.99
C LEU A 47 -12.65 -7.13 2.59
N ASN A 48 -13.30 -6.42 1.66
CA ASN A 48 -13.33 -6.80 0.25
C ASN A 48 -12.06 -6.28 -0.44
N PRO A 49 -11.44 -7.00 -1.39
CA PRO A 49 -10.38 -6.41 -2.21
C PRO A 49 -10.91 -5.26 -3.06
N LEU A 50 -10.08 -4.23 -3.29
CA LEU A 50 -10.41 -3.17 -4.23
C LEU A 50 -10.37 -3.68 -5.69
N PRO A 51 -11.14 -3.07 -6.62
CA PRO A 51 -11.10 -3.43 -8.02
C PRO A 51 -9.68 -3.37 -8.60
N GLY A 52 -9.25 -4.44 -9.27
CA GLY A 52 -7.91 -4.56 -9.87
C GLY A 52 -6.77 -4.87 -8.87
N ALA A 53 -6.99 -4.76 -7.56
CA ALA A 53 -5.94 -4.90 -6.55
C ALA A 53 -5.21 -6.25 -6.60
N ILE A 54 -5.97 -7.35 -6.55
CA ILE A 54 -5.40 -8.70 -6.52
C ILE A 54 -4.70 -9.05 -7.83
N GLU A 55 -5.24 -8.59 -8.97
CA GLU A 55 -4.65 -8.84 -10.28
C GLU A 55 -3.33 -8.10 -10.44
N THR A 56 -3.31 -6.78 -10.20
CA THR A 56 -2.11 -5.96 -10.35
C THR A 56 -1.05 -6.33 -9.31
N TYR A 57 -1.44 -6.65 -8.08
CA TYR A 57 -0.50 -7.14 -7.07
C TYR A 57 0.21 -8.41 -7.55
N ARG A 58 -0.54 -9.42 -8.03
CA ARG A 58 0.05 -10.68 -8.52
C ARG A 58 0.95 -10.44 -9.73
N TRP A 59 0.51 -9.59 -10.66
CA TRP A 59 1.33 -9.20 -11.80
C TRP A 59 2.66 -8.57 -11.37
N LEU A 60 2.64 -7.64 -10.39
CA LEU A 60 3.86 -7.07 -9.83
C LEU A 60 4.70 -8.11 -9.09
N ASN A 61 4.09 -8.99 -8.31
CA ASN A 61 4.77 -9.99 -7.49
C ASN A 61 5.46 -11.06 -8.33
N ASP A 62 4.86 -11.43 -9.46
CA ASP A 62 5.37 -12.46 -10.37
C ASP A 62 6.33 -11.87 -11.42
N HIS A 63 6.47 -10.54 -11.48
CA HIS A 63 7.35 -9.88 -12.45
C HIS A 63 8.83 -10.17 -12.13
N PRO A 64 9.67 -10.52 -13.14
CA PRO A 64 11.05 -10.94 -12.90
C PRO A 64 11.96 -9.86 -12.31
N ASN A 65 11.61 -8.58 -12.50
CA ASN A 65 12.41 -7.42 -12.09
C ASN A 65 11.94 -6.77 -10.77
N THR A 66 11.08 -7.43 -10.00
CA THR A 66 10.49 -6.86 -8.78
C THR A 66 10.65 -7.80 -7.59
N ASN A 67 10.67 -7.21 -6.40
CA ASN A 67 10.43 -7.87 -5.12
C ASN A 67 9.30 -7.09 -4.44
N VAL A 68 8.15 -7.74 -4.24
CA VAL A 68 6.95 -7.08 -3.72
C VAL A 68 6.69 -7.51 -2.28
N TYR A 69 6.43 -6.53 -1.42
CA TYR A 69 6.11 -6.72 -0.01
C TYR A 69 4.83 -5.98 0.33
N ILE A 70 4.03 -6.56 1.24
CA ILE A 70 2.94 -5.81 1.85
C ILE A 70 3.53 -5.06 3.04
N LEU A 71 3.34 -3.74 3.07
CA LEU A 71 3.82 -2.88 4.15
C LEU A 71 2.65 -2.09 4.72
N LEU A 72 2.08 -2.60 5.81
CA LEU A 72 0.89 -2.03 6.42
C LEU A 72 1.17 -1.46 7.81
N ALA A 73 0.37 -0.48 8.20
CA ALA A 73 0.29 -0.02 9.59
C ALA A 73 -0.89 -0.73 10.29
N PRO A 74 -0.69 -1.34 11.47
CA PRO A 74 -1.78 -1.90 12.25
C PRO A 74 -2.48 -0.82 13.09
N SER A 75 -3.76 -1.03 13.39
CA SER A 75 -4.39 -0.30 14.50
C SER A 75 -3.80 -0.80 15.83
N VAL A 76 -3.08 0.06 16.54
CA VAL A 76 -2.50 -0.27 17.85
C VAL A 76 -3.54 -0.41 18.96
N ARG A 77 -4.78 0.02 18.70
CA ARG A 77 -5.92 -0.08 19.63
C ARG A 77 -6.76 -1.34 19.42
N ASN A 78 -6.53 -2.07 18.33
CA ASN A 78 -7.18 -3.36 18.05
C ASN A 78 -6.12 -4.45 17.89
N SER A 79 -5.92 -5.28 18.92
CA SER A 79 -4.97 -6.40 18.86
C SER A 79 -5.30 -7.42 17.77
N HIS A 80 -6.57 -7.57 17.40
CA HIS A 80 -7.00 -8.48 16.33
C HIS A 80 -6.60 -7.99 14.94
N CYS A 81 -6.34 -6.68 14.78
CA CYS A 81 -5.89 -6.09 13.51
C CYS A 81 -4.66 -6.82 12.93
N TYR A 82 -3.71 -7.17 13.79
CA TYR A 82 -2.47 -7.85 13.41
C TYR A 82 -2.75 -9.22 12.77
N SER A 83 -3.48 -10.09 13.49
CA SER A 83 -3.77 -11.44 13.01
C SER A 83 -4.74 -11.44 11.83
N GLU A 84 -5.78 -10.60 11.87
CA GLU A 84 -6.80 -10.58 10.82
C GLU A 84 -6.28 -10.05 9.48
N LYS A 85 -5.39 -9.05 9.49
CA LYS A 85 -4.73 -8.60 8.25
C LYS A 85 -3.83 -9.68 7.68
N ARG A 86 -3.09 -10.42 8.52
CA ARG A 86 -2.31 -11.59 8.08
C ARG A 86 -3.21 -12.66 7.45
N ASP A 87 -4.35 -12.96 8.07
CA ASP A 87 -5.30 -13.96 7.55
C ASP A 87 -5.98 -13.51 6.26
N TRP A 88 -6.27 -12.21 6.13
CA TRP A 88 -6.75 -11.62 4.90
C TRP A 88 -5.75 -11.82 3.75
N VAL A 89 -4.46 -11.57 4.01
CA VAL A 89 -3.39 -11.79 3.02
C VAL A 89 -3.34 -13.25 2.58
N GLU A 90 -3.37 -14.20 3.51
CA GLU A 90 -3.40 -15.63 3.14
C GLU A 90 -4.62 -15.96 2.26
N LYS A 91 -5.81 -15.50 2.67
CA LYS A 91 -7.08 -15.77 1.98
C LYS A 91 -7.09 -15.26 0.54
N HIS A 92 -6.54 -14.08 0.28
CA HIS A 92 -6.66 -13.41 -1.02
C HIS A 92 -5.41 -13.56 -1.91
N LEU A 93 -4.23 -13.64 -1.31
CA LEU A 93 -2.93 -13.62 -2.01
C LEU A 93 -2.11 -14.89 -1.80
N GLY A 94 -2.45 -15.70 -0.79
CA GLY A 94 -1.82 -16.99 -0.52
C GLY A 94 -0.67 -16.93 0.50
N ILE A 95 -0.32 -18.09 1.05
CA ILE A 95 0.66 -18.21 2.14
C ILE A 95 2.08 -17.75 1.75
N SER A 96 2.45 -17.81 0.47
CA SER A 96 3.74 -17.30 -0.01
C SER A 96 3.85 -15.78 0.20
N VAL A 97 2.75 -15.05 0.00
CA VAL A 97 2.72 -13.59 0.18
C VAL A 97 2.76 -13.21 1.66
N VAL A 98 2.22 -14.06 2.54
CA VAL A 98 2.34 -13.86 4.00
C VAL A 98 3.81 -13.79 4.45
N GLN A 99 4.72 -14.50 3.77
CA GLN A 99 6.16 -14.42 4.09
C GLN A 99 6.78 -13.06 3.76
N ASN A 100 6.12 -12.26 2.92
CA ASN A 100 6.52 -10.92 2.51
C ASN A 100 5.72 -9.83 3.25
N LEU A 101 4.92 -10.19 4.26
CA LEU A 101 4.12 -9.26 5.04
C LEU A 101 4.97 -8.55 6.10
N ILE A 102 4.94 -7.22 6.10
CA ILE A 102 5.58 -6.36 7.09
C ILE A 102 4.49 -5.50 7.75
N ILE A 103 4.38 -5.62 9.07
CA ILE A 103 3.43 -4.88 9.90
C ILE A 103 4.21 -3.89 10.76
N THR A 104 4.05 -2.59 10.51
CA THR A 104 4.80 -1.54 11.22
C THR A 104 4.06 -0.20 11.21
N PRO A 105 4.06 0.56 12.31
CA PRO A 105 3.58 1.95 12.30
C PRO A 105 4.59 2.93 11.67
N HIS A 106 5.79 2.46 11.27
CA HIS A 106 6.89 3.28 10.77
C HIS A 106 7.37 2.78 9.39
N LYS A 107 6.63 3.14 8.34
CA LYS A 107 6.93 2.74 6.95
C LYS A 107 8.28 3.29 6.47
N ASN A 108 8.67 4.47 6.96
CA ASN A 108 9.94 5.15 6.63
C ASN A 108 11.21 4.34 6.97
N LEU A 109 11.13 3.35 7.86
CA LEU A 109 12.29 2.54 8.23
C LEU A 109 12.62 1.45 7.19
N ASN A 110 11.72 1.22 6.24
CA ASN A 110 11.91 0.21 5.20
C ASN A 110 12.63 0.83 4.01
N LYS A 111 13.62 0.11 3.47
CA LYS A 111 14.37 0.53 2.28
C LYS A 111 13.76 -0.11 1.05
N GLY A 112 13.40 0.70 0.07
CA GLY A 112 12.85 0.23 -1.20
C GLY A 112 12.75 1.36 -2.22
N HIS A 113 12.29 1.01 -3.42
CA HIS A 113 12.22 1.95 -4.54
C HIS A 113 10.86 2.65 -4.59
N TYR A 114 9.79 1.91 -4.28
CA TYR A 114 8.42 2.42 -4.35
C TYR A 114 7.60 2.01 -3.12
N LEU A 115 6.71 2.89 -2.70
CA LEU A 115 5.64 2.63 -1.74
C LEU A 115 4.32 3.05 -2.37
N ILE A 116 3.37 2.12 -2.54
CA ILE A 116 2.01 2.41 -2.97
C ILE A 116 1.15 2.54 -1.71
N ASP A 117 0.65 3.74 -1.45
CA ASP A 117 -0.05 4.12 -0.23
C ASP A 117 -1.14 5.14 -0.57
N ASP A 118 -2.31 5.05 0.06
CA ASP A 118 -3.36 6.06 -0.07
C ASP A 118 -3.08 7.30 0.79
N MET A 119 -2.20 7.17 1.80
CA MET A 119 -1.82 8.27 2.67
C MET A 119 -0.52 8.92 2.19
N ALA A 120 -0.46 10.26 2.26
CA ALA A 120 0.76 11.03 1.93
C ALA A 120 1.69 11.27 3.12
N SER A 121 1.18 11.20 4.35
CA SER A 121 1.93 11.39 5.60
C SER A 121 1.23 10.66 6.75
N GLY A 122 1.87 10.54 7.92
CA GLY A 122 1.24 10.03 9.15
C GLY A 122 1.84 8.73 9.70
N LYS A 123 2.18 7.78 8.82
CA LYS A 123 2.77 6.47 9.17
C LYS A 123 4.17 6.27 8.59
N GLY A 124 4.82 7.34 8.15
CA GLY A 124 6.19 7.35 7.64
C GLY A 124 6.33 7.33 6.11
N GLN A 125 5.24 7.22 5.36
CA GLN A 125 5.22 7.45 3.90
C GLN A 125 5.87 8.78 3.48
N ASP A 126 5.68 9.83 4.28
CA ASP A 126 6.24 11.18 4.13
C ASP A 126 7.78 11.26 4.18
N ARG A 127 8.40 10.21 4.72
CA ARG A 127 9.86 10.09 4.90
C ARG A 127 10.39 8.77 4.37
N PHE A 128 9.60 8.10 3.54
CA PHE A 128 10.07 6.95 2.80
C PHE A 128 11.15 7.43 1.81
N GLU A 129 12.33 6.82 1.85
CA GLU A 129 13.47 7.26 1.04
C GLU A 129 13.26 7.00 -0.47
N GLY A 130 12.40 6.04 -0.82
CA GLY A 130 11.98 5.79 -2.19
C GLY A 130 10.83 6.69 -2.64
N SER A 131 10.24 6.38 -3.79
CA SER A 131 9.13 7.17 -4.35
C SER A 131 7.78 6.70 -3.80
N LEU A 132 7.01 7.63 -3.27
CA LEU A 132 5.62 7.40 -2.88
C LEU A 132 4.69 7.49 -4.10
N ILE A 133 4.00 6.41 -4.41
CA ILE A 133 2.88 6.34 -5.35
C ILE A 133 1.61 6.57 -4.52
N HIS A 134 1.12 7.82 -4.51
CA HIS A 134 -0.04 8.22 -3.74
C HIS A 134 -1.33 7.71 -4.40
N PHE A 135 -1.80 6.54 -3.97
CA PHE A 135 -2.97 5.86 -4.49
C PHE A 135 -4.25 6.66 -4.19
N GLY A 136 -5.18 6.72 -5.14
CA GLY A 136 -6.37 7.58 -5.06
C GLY A 136 -6.11 9.06 -5.38
N SER A 137 -4.90 9.45 -5.74
CA SER A 137 -4.59 10.81 -6.23
C SER A 137 -4.99 11.01 -7.69
N ASP A 138 -4.95 12.26 -8.19
CA ASP A 138 -5.22 12.57 -9.60
C ASP A 138 -4.29 11.81 -10.57
N LEU A 139 -3.05 11.55 -10.14
CA LEU A 139 -2.05 10.86 -10.96
C LEU A 139 -2.21 9.34 -10.87
N PHE A 140 -2.57 8.81 -9.69
CA PHE A 140 -2.76 7.38 -9.46
C PHE A 140 -4.14 7.07 -8.87
N PRO A 141 -5.25 7.33 -9.60
CA PRO A 141 -6.59 7.21 -9.04
C PRO A 141 -7.01 5.78 -8.70
N ASP A 142 -6.37 4.77 -9.31
CA ASP A 142 -6.74 3.36 -9.17
C ASP A 142 -5.60 2.38 -9.54
N TRP A 143 -5.87 1.08 -9.42
CA TRP A 143 -4.91 0.03 -9.79
C TRP A 143 -4.59 -0.05 -11.29
N ALA A 144 -5.45 0.46 -12.17
CA ALA A 144 -5.17 0.48 -13.60
C ALA A 144 -4.07 1.50 -13.91
N SER A 145 -4.14 2.68 -13.28
CA SER A 145 -3.10 3.71 -13.37
C SER A 145 -1.75 3.25 -12.78
N VAL A 146 -1.76 2.57 -11.63
CA VAL A 146 -0.55 1.97 -11.03
C VAL A 146 0.08 0.93 -11.95
N ARG A 147 -0.75 0.06 -12.55
CA ARG A 147 -0.26 -0.95 -13.50
C ARG A 147 0.39 -0.31 -14.72
N ALA A 148 -0.27 0.67 -15.33
CA ALA A 148 0.27 1.40 -16.49
C ALA A 148 1.62 2.06 -16.16
N PHE A 149 1.75 2.67 -14.98
CA PHE A 149 3.02 3.23 -14.52
C PHE A 149 4.13 2.17 -14.44
N PHE A 150 3.86 1.00 -13.84
CA PHE A 150 4.89 -0.04 -13.72
C PHE A 150 5.21 -0.76 -15.03
N GLU A 151 4.26 -0.83 -15.98
CA GLU A 151 4.53 -1.30 -17.34
C GLU A 151 5.57 -0.41 -18.05
N GLU A 152 5.57 0.90 -17.76
CA GLU A 152 6.58 1.86 -18.23
C GLU A 152 7.87 1.83 -17.37
N ALA A 153 7.74 1.84 -16.04
CA ALA A 153 8.88 1.91 -15.14
C ALA A 153 9.76 0.64 -15.17
N LEU A 154 9.18 -0.52 -15.48
CA LEU A 154 9.87 -1.81 -15.51
C LEU A 154 10.30 -2.24 -16.92
N HIS A 155 10.34 -1.30 -17.89
CA HIS A 155 10.65 -1.60 -19.28
C HIS A 155 11.89 -2.51 -19.47
N PRO A 156 11.79 -3.58 -20.28
CA PRO A 156 12.77 -4.67 -20.30
C PRO A 156 14.20 -4.27 -20.69
N ASP A 157 14.35 -3.25 -21.54
CA ASP A 157 15.65 -2.76 -22.03
C ASP A 157 16.26 -1.69 -21.11
N GLY A 158 15.50 -1.18 -20.15
CA GLY A 158 15.83 -0.02 -19.33
C GLY A 158 16.16 1.22 -20.15
N SER A 159 15.52 1.35 -21.31
CA SER A 159 15.35 2.64 -21.96
C SER A 159 14.61 3.59 -21.00
N PRO A 160 14.94 4.89 -21.02
CA PRO A 160 14.25 5.85 -20.17
C PRO A 160 12.74 5.81 -20.48
N PRO A 161 11.88 6.10 -19.47
CA PRO A 161 10.45 6.22 -19.69
C PRO A 161 10.18 7.15 -20.88
N LYS A 162 9.21 6.78 -21.72
CA LYS A 162 8.77 7.68 -22.79
C LYS A 162 8.16 8.92 -22.15
N ALA A 163 8.32 10.08 -22.80
CA ALA A 163 7.61 11.29 -22.39
C ALA A 163 6.11 10.97 -22.30
N GLY A 164 5.51 11.25 -21.16
CA GLY A 164 4.22 10.68 -20.81
C GLY A 164 3.58 11.29 -19.55
N PRO A 165 2.44 10.74 -19.13
CA PRO A 165 1.70 11.27 -17.97
C PRO A 165 2.52 11.22 -16.67
N TRP A 166 3.56 10.37 -16.61
CA TRP A 166 4.42 10.16 -15.46
C TRP A 166 5.67 11.05 -15.44
N ASP A 167 5.85 11.95 -16.41
CA ASP A 167 7.05 12.80 -16.48
C ASP A 167 7.26 13.61 -15.19
N ALA A 168 6.18 14.15 -14.62
CA ALA A 168 6.25 14.87 -13.36
C ALA A 168 6.70 13.98 -12.19
N PHE A 169 6.36 12.69 -12.22
CA PHE A 169 6.76 11.73 -11.19
C PHE A 169 8.25 11.38 -11.31
N PHE A 170 8.70 10.98 -12.50
CA PHE A 170 10.10 10.62 -12.74
C PHE A 170 11.08 11.79 -12.57
N ASN A 171 10.62 13.02 -12.77
CA ASN A 171 11.43 14.24 -12.61
C ASN A 171 11.26 14.94 -11.25
N SER A 172 10.45 14.38 -10.34
CA SER A 172 10.25 14.97 -9.01
C SER A 172 11.48 14.74 -8.11
N GLU A 173 11.90 15.78 -7.38
CA GLU A 173 12.87 15.58 -6.29
C GLU A 173 12.23 14.75 -5.18
N LEU A 174 13.02 13.88 -4.53
CA LEU A 174 12.58 13.11 -3.36
C LEU A 174 12.14 14.07 -2.25
N ARG A 175 10.83 14.17 -2.02
CA ARG A 175 10.27 15.05 -0.98
C ARG A 175 10.14 14.29 0.33
N VAL A 176 11.07 14.56 1.25
CA VAL A 176 10.94 14.20 2.67
C VAL A 176 10.26 15.37 3.36
N THR A 177 9.06 15.19 3.92
CA THR A 177 8.43 16.27 4.70
C THR A 177 8.86 16.18 6.18
N GLU A 178 9.15 17.32 6.80
CA GLU A 178 9.62 17.37 8.21
C GLU A 178 8.51 17.15 9.25
N ASP A 179 7.24 17.08 8.83
CA ASP A 179 6.12 16.78 9.74
C ASP A 179 6.02 15.28 9.99
N PHE A 180 6.27 14.86 11.23
CA PHE A 180 6.14 13.48 11.72
C PHE A 180 4.68 12.98 11.76
N GLY A 181 3.77 13.56 10.99
CA GLY A 181 2.34 13.28 11.09
C GLY A 181 1.74 13.71 12.43
N LEU A 182 2.36 14.70 13.11
CA LEU A 182 1.97 15.09 14.47
C LEU A 182 0.59 15.77 14.52
N ASN A 183 0.10 16.23 13.36
CA ASN A 183 -1.16 16.97 13.22
C ASN A 183 -2.23 16.25 12.39
N GLN A 184 -2.04 14.98 12.02
CA GLN A 184 -3.11 14.24 11.35
C GLN A 184 -4.08 13.64 12.35
N GLU A 185 -5.37 13.94 12.18
CA GLU A 185 -6.45 13.09 12.69
C GLU A 185 -6.31 11.73 12.02
N ASP A 186 -5.71 10.80 12.73
CA ASP A 186 -5.45 9.44 12.28
C ASP A 186 -6.81 8.75 12.01
N ARG A 187 -7.17 8.64 10.73
CA ARG A 187 -8.54 8.31 10.29
C ARG A 187 -8.95 6.86 10.54
N ASP A 188 -7.99 6.05 11.00
CA ASP A 188 -8.14 4.64 11.28
C ASP A 188 -8.40 4.34 12.76
N TRP A 189 -8.42 5.35 13.66
CA TRP A 189 -8.76 5.15 15.08
C TRP A 189 -10.23 5.24 15.43
#